data_AF-A0A1J4N9S6-F1
#
_entry.id   AF-A0A1J4N9S6-F1
#
_cell.length_a   1.000
_cell.length_b   1.000
_cell.length_c   1.000
_cell.angle_alpha   90.00
_cell.angle_beta   90.00
_cell.angle_gamma   90.00
#
_symmetry.space_group_name_H-M   'P 1'
#
loop_
_entity.id
_entity.type
_entity.pdbx_description
1 polymer ?
#
loop_
_entity_poly.entity_id
_entity_poly.type
_entity_poly.pdbx_seq_one_letter_code
_entity_poly.pdbx_strand_id
1 'polypeptide(L)'
;MFNRNFYAAQDDRRFVVGYALDLGFRVFDAYSAPGQPLSEITTTASASLLAARPSFKLYAPNTGPEPVITRVELDESDFGPSAYEYQCNGWGLIGLNFGGVVGLGGLGWSTLTTMAEARAARWHAVEPIGPAPSEWNWPAVDEAAIKMFEAITSMAGSAVGDSPILAAAGQLIKDKGLLYESGGGLHARPGLG
;
A
#
# COMPACT_ATOMS: atom_id res chain seq x y z
N MET A 1 8.40 5.87 -11.85
CA MET A 1 7.14 5.76 -11.08
C MET A 1 6.58 4.38 -11.33
N PHE A 2 6.57 3.58 -10.29
CA PHE A 2 5.94 2.28 -10.29
C PHE A 2 4.51 2.43 -9.78
N ASN A 3 3.53 1.88 -10.50
CA ASN A 3 2.15 1.80 -10.05
C ASN A 3 1.53 0.54 -10.66
N ARG A 4 1.37 -0.49 -9.82
CA ARG A 4 0.79 -1.76 -10.24
C ARG A 4 -0.33 -2.17 -9.31
N ASN A 5 -1.33 -2.80 -9.91
CA ASN A 5 -2.52 -3.25 -9.24
C ASN A 5 -2.51 -4.77 -9.11
N PHE A 6 -3.13 -5.27 -8.06
CA PHE A 6 -3.38 -6.69 -7.84
C PHE A 6 -4.66 -6.85 -7.01
N TYR A 7 -5.24 -8.04 -7.01
CA TYR A 7 -6.37 -8.38 -6.16
C TYR A 7 -5.90 -9.23 -4.99
N ALA A 8 -6.22 -8.75 -3.79
CA ALA A 8 -5.92 -9.42 -2.53
C ALA A 8 -7.12 -9.27 -1.59
N ALA A 9 -7.45 -10.36 -0.91
CA ALA A 9 -8.39 -10.37 0.20
C ALA A 9 -7.64 -10.17 1.53
N GLN A 10 -8.41 -10.07 2.60
CA GLN A 10 -7.91 -9.88 3.95
C GLN A 10 -6.87 -10.94 4.35
N ASP A 11 -7.10 -12.21 3.99
CA ASP A 11 -6.20 -13.32 4.34
C ASP A 11 -4.92 -13.36 3.50
N ASP A 12 -4.88 -12.67 2.35
CA ASP A 12 -3.68 -12.57 1.52
C ASP A 12 -2.64 -11.63 2.13
N ARG A 13 -3.07 -10.67 2.97
CA ARG A 13 -2.21 -9.59 3.50
C ARG A 13 -0.99 -10.11 4.24
N ARG A 14 -1.17 -11.16 5.06
CA ARG A 14 -0.06 -11.75 5.82
C ARG A 14 1.04 -12.33 4.93
N PHE A 15 0.69 -12.84 3.75
CA PHE A 15 1.65 -13.42 2.82
C PHE A 15 2.41 -12.32 2.08
N VAL A 16 1.71 -11.29 1.62
CA VAL A 16 2.33 -10.13 0.98
C VAL A 16 3.27 -9.40 1.96
N VAL A 17 2.83 -9.13 3.19
CA VAL A 17 3.69 -8.51 4.21
C VAL A 17 4.84 -9.43 4.60
N GLY A 18 4.58 -10.73 4.75
CA GLY A 18 5.63 -11.72 5.06
C GLY A 18 6.73 -11.72 4.02
N TYR A 19 6.37 -11.68 2.74
CA TYR A 19 7.36 -11.65 1.67
C TYR A 19 8.19 -10.35 1.68
N ALA A 20 7.58 -9.21 2.00
CA ALA A 20 8.33 -7.97 2.16
C ALA A 20 9.40 -8.10 3.27
N LEU A 21 9.05 -8.73 4.40
CA LEU A 21 10.00 -9.01 5.47
C LEU A 21 11.10 -9.99 5.03
N ASP A 22 10.76 -11.04 4.26
CA ASP A 22 11.72 -12.00 3.72
C ASP A 22 12.70 -11.37 2.73
N LEU A 23 12.27 -10.33 2.00
CA LEU A 23 13.13 -9.48 1.17
C LEU A 23 14.02 -8.53 1.99
N GLY A 24 13.90 -8.53 3.32
CA GLY A 24 14.62 -7.64 4.22
C GLY A 24 14.04 -6.23 4.26
N PHE A 25 12.81 -6.01 3.79
CA PHE A 25 12.18 -4.70 3.86
C PHE A 25 11.70 -4.46 5.28
N ARG A 26 11.81 -3.19 5.72
CA ARG A 26 11.11 -2.73 6.92
C ARG A 26 9.71 -2.31 6.51
N VAL A 27 8.72 -2.78 7.26
CA VAL A 27 7.30 -2.56 6.96
C VAL A 27 6.70 -1.75 8.07
N PHE A 28 6.12 -0.60 7.74
CA PHE A 28 5.44 0.27 8.70
C PHE A 28 3.96 0.35 8.35
N ASP A 29 3.12 0.59 9.34
CA ASP A 29 1.80 1.14 9.05
C ASP A 29 1.97 2.47 8.28
N ALA A 30 1.06 2.76 7.35
CA ALA A 30 1.08 4.05 6.68
C ALA A 30 0.71 5.18 7.66
N TYR A 31 -0.24 4.89 8.55
CA TYR A 31 -0.80 5.81 9.54
C TYR A 31 -1.01 5.05 10.85
N SER A 32 -0.76 5.71 11.98
CA SER A 32 -1.10 5.15 13.29
C SER A 32 -2.59 5.27 13.55
N ALA A 33 -3.12 4.53 14.52
CA ALA A 33 -4.41 4.91 15.10
C ALA A 33 -4.28 6.30 15.77
N PRO A 34 -5.36 7.09 15.86
CA PRO A 34 -5.33 8.39 16.51
C PRO A 34 -4.76 8.31 17.94
N GLY A 35 -3.79 9.17 18.24
CA GLY A 35 -3.11 9.23 19.54
C GLY A 35 -2.21 8.05 19.89
N GLN A 36 -2.00 7.09 18.98
CA GLN A 36 -1.15 5.92 19.21
C GLN A 36 0.18 6.03 18.47
N PRO A 37 1.27 5.42 18.95
CA PRO A 37 2.53 5.39 18.20
C PRO A 37 2.36 4.61 16.88
N LEU A 38 3.12 5.01 15.86
CA LEU A 38 3.22 4.24 14.62
C LEU A 38 3.90 2.89 14.90
N SER A 39 3.37 1.82 14.33
CA SER A 39 3.95 0.48 14.47
C SER A 39 4.82 0.11 13.26
N GLU A 40 6.01 -0.44 13.53
CA GLU A 40 6.78 -1.24 12.58
C GLU A 40 6.36 -2.72 12.72
N ILE A 41 6.06 -3.36 11.59
CA ILE A 41 5.74 -4.78 11.52
C ILE A 41 7.05 -5.55 11.44
N THR A 42 7.32 -6.36 12.46
CA THR A 42 8.50 -7.23 12.50
C THR A 42 8.15 -8.72 12.35
N THR A 43 6.85 -9.05 12.37
CA THR A 43 6.37 -10.42 12.27
C THR A 43 4.94 -10.48 11.71
N THR A 44 4.63 -11.58 11.03
CA THR A 44 3.29 -11.90 10.51
C THR A 44 2.48 -12.82 11.43
N ALA A 45 2.99 -13.12 12.63
CA ALA A 45 2.33 -14.02 13.59
C ALA A 45 0.90 -13.57 13.95
N SER A 46 0.65 -12.26 13.96
CA SER A 46 -0.67 -11.68 14.22
C SER A 46 -1.44 -11.43 12.93
N ALA A 47 -1.88 -12.49 12.26
CA ALA A 47 -2.63 -12.41 11.01
C ALA A 47 -3.90 -11.54 11.12
N SER A 48 -4.63 -11.61 12.24
CA SER A 48 -5.82 -10.80 12.49
C SER A 48 -5.54 -9.29 12.57
N LEU A 49 -4.36 -8.92 13.08
CA LEU A 49 -3.93 -7.52 13.16
C LEU A 49 -3.58 -6.98 11.77
N LEU A 50 -2.85 -7.76 10.96
CA LEU A 50 -2.53 -7.41 9.57
C LEU A 50 -3.79 -7.34 8.70
N ALA A 51 -4.72 -8.25 8.95
CA ALA A 51 -6.04 -8.29 8.34
C ALA A 51 -6.87 -7.02 8.64
N ALA A 52 -6.64 -6.32 9.75
CA ALA A 52 -7.33 -5.06 10.07
C ALA A 52 -6.66 -3.83 9.43
N ARG A 53 -5.44 -3.96 8.91
CA ARG A 53 -4.61 -2.84 8.43
C ARG A 53 -4.63 -2.77 6.89
N PRO A 54 -5.18 -1.70 6.29
CA PRO A 54 -5.31 -1.61 4.85
C PRO A 54 -4.06 -1.04 4.15
N SER A 55 -3.19 -0.31 4.86
CA SER A 55 -2.14 0.48 4.21
C SER A 55 -0.82 0.42 4.96
N PHE A 56 0.26 0.20 4.20
CA PHE A 56 1.63 0.07 4.70
C PHE A 56 2.61 0.91 3.87
N LYS A 57 3.73 1.25 4.50
CA LYS A 57 4.93 1.82 3.85
C LYS A 57 6.06 0.80 3.95
N LEU A 58 6.68 0.50 2.82
CA LEU A 58 7.81 -0.41 2.74
C LEU A 58 9.08 0.41 2.53
N TYR A 59 10.07 0.19 3.39
CA TYR A 59 11.42 0.71 3.24
C TYR A 59 12.35 -0.44 2.89
N ALA A 60 12.86 -0.43 1.66
CA ALA A 60 13.77 -1.46 1.19
C ALA A 60 15.23 -1.10 1.53
N PRO A 61 16.10 -2.11 1.74
CA PRO A 61 17.51 -1.85 2.00
C PRO A 61 18.17 -1.05 0.86
N ASN A 62 19.10 -0.16 1.21
CA ASN A 62 19.91 0.62 0.27
C ASN A 62 19.13 1.59 -0.64
N THR A 63 17.86 1.89 -0.34
CA THR A 63 17.08 2.85 -1.14
C THR A 63 17.31 4.31 -0.76
N GLY A 64 18.03 4.57 0.34
CA GLY A 64 18.33 5.93 0.78
C GLY A 64 18.21 6.08 2.29
N PRO A 65 17.95 7.30 2.78
CA PRO A 65 17.98 7.63 4.19
C PRO A 65 16.82 6.98 4.97
N GLU A 66 16.95 6.98 6.29
CA GLU A 66 15.96 6.43 7.22
C GLU A 66 14.58 7.09 7.06
N PRO A 67 13.47 6.32 7.17
CA PRO A 67 12.13 6.89 7.20
C PRO A 67 11.94 7.83 8.39
N VAL A 68 11.17 8.90 8.19
CA VAL A 68 10.87 9.88 9.23
C VAL A 68 9.44 9.68 9.72
N ILE A 69 9.26 9.58 11.03
CA ILE A 69 7.93 9.53 11.64
C ILE A 69 7.51 10.95 12.01
N THR A 70 6.43 11.44 11.40
CA THR A 70 5.89 12.78 11.70
C THR A 70 4.53 12.69 12.33
N ARG A 71 4.25 13.61 13.25
CA ARG A 71 2.91 13.83 13.79
C ARG A 71 2.13 14.73 12.83
N VAL A 72 0.90 14.34 12.52
CA VAL A 72 -0.03 15.10 11.68
C VAL A 72 -1.31 15.32 12.47
N GLU A 73 -1.74 16.58 12.57
CA GLU A 73 -3.04 16.91 13.17
C GLU A 73 -4.16 16.47 12.23
N LEU A 74 -5.16 15.80 12.80
CA LEU A 74 -6.34 15.32 12.09
C LEU A 74 -7.41 16.40 12.06
N ASP A 75 -8.31 16.32 11.08
CA ASP A 75 -9.44 17.24 10.99
C ASP A 75 -10.36 17.09 12.22
N GLU A 76 -10.55 18.18 12.94
CA GLU A 76 -11.36 18.17 14.16
C GLU A 76 -12.83 17.82 13.92
N SER A 77 -13.34 18.08 12.70
CA SER A 77 -14.72 17.77 12.35
C SER A 77 -14.98 16.26 12.28
N ASP A 78 -13.96 15.48 11.92
CA ASP A 78 -14.03 14.02 11.77
C ASP A 78 -13.53 13.28 13.03
N PHE A 79 -12.57 13.85 13.75
CA PHE A 79 -11.84 13.14 14.83
C PHE A 79 -11.90 13.83 16.20
N GLY A 80 -12.48 15.02 16.30
CA GLY A 80 -12.54 15.81 17.53
C GLY A 80 -11.30 16.69 17.76
N PRO A 81 -11.34 17.56 18.78
CA PRO A 81 -10.33 18.58 19.00
C PRO A 81 -8.97 17.96 19.34
N SER A 82 -7.90 18.51 18.77
CA SER A 82 -6.51 18.08 19.01
C SER A 82 -6.22 16.60 18.68
N ALA A 83 -7.02 15.98 17.81
CA ALA A 83 -6.74 14.65 17.32
C ALA A 83 -5.50 14.67 16.41
N TYR A 84 -4.66 13.65 16.54
CA TYR A 84 -3.45 13.51 15.72
C TYR A 84 -3.18 12.04 15.41
N GLU A 85 -2.43 11.81 14.35
CA GLU A 85 -1.83 10.52 14.01
C GLU A 85 -0.34 10.68 13.71
N TYR A 86 0.39 9.57 13.74
CA TYR A 86 1.74 9.52 13.21
C TYR A 86 1.72 8.89 11.81
N GLN A 87 2.60 9.39 10.95
CA GLN A 87 2.77 8.92 9.58
C GLN A 87 4.22 8.52 9.33
N CYS A 88 4.45 7.44 8.60
CA CYS A 88 5.78 7.08 8.09
C CYS A 88 6.04 7.78 6.77
N ASN A 89 7.00 8.70 6.78
CA ASN A 89 7.33 9.56 5.66
C ASN A 89 8.72 9.30 5.09
N GLY A 90 8.82 9.54 3.79
CA GLY A 90 10.04 9.36 3.01
C GLY A 90 9.70 9.27 1.53
N TRP A 91 10.45 10.00 0.70
CA TRP A 91 10.10 10.16 -0.71
C TRP A 91 10.23 8.88 -1.55
N GLY A 92 11.17 8.01 -1.20
CA GLY A 92 11.36 6.71 -1.87
C GLY A 92 10.74 5.53 -1.14
N LEU A 93 9.85 5.76 -0.16
CA LEU A 93 9.06 4.68 0.43
C LEU A 93 8.10 4.09 -0.60
N ILE A 94 7.97 2.77 -0.59
CA ILE A 94 7.01 2.06 -1.45
C ILE A 94 5.68 2.00 -0.71
N GLY A 95 4.62 2.54 -1.29
CA GLY A 95 3.27 2.44 -0.76
C GLY A 95 2.62 1.11 -1.12
N LEU A 96 2.12 0.39 -0.12
CA LEU A 96 1.35 -0.85 -0.28
C LEU A 96 -0.04 -0.63 0.31
N ASN A 97 -1.07 -0.58 -0.54
CA ASN A 97 -2.46 -0.41 -0.10
C ASN A 97 -3.26 -1.62 -0.53
N PHE A 98 -3.97 -2.23 0.41
CA PHE A 98 -4.89 -3.32 0.15
C PHE A 98 -6.28 -2.77 -0.13
N GLY A 99 -6.84 -3.22 -1.23
CA GLY A 99 -8.25 -3.04 -1.52
C GLY A 99 -9.13 -3.81 -0.52
N GLY A 100 -10.43 -3.72 -0.76
CA GLY A 100 -11.44 -4.43 0.00
C GLY A 100 -12.69 -4.63 -0.84
N VAL A 101 -13.72 -5.20 -0.22
CA VAL A 101 -15.05 -5.23 -0.83
C VAL A 101 -15.59 -3.81 -0.90
N VAL A 102 -16.10 -3.43 -2.05
CA VAL A 102 -16.50 -2.07 -2.41
C VAL A 102 -17.84 -2.10 -3.17
N GLY A 103 -18.64 -1.05 -3.00
CA GLY A 103 -19.92 -0.90 -3.68
C GLY A 103 -20.89 -2.08 -3.49
N LEU A 104 -21.64 -2.42 -4.55
CA LEU A 104 -22.67 -3.47 -4.57
C LEU A 104 -22.09 -4.88 -4.82
N GLY A 105 -20.85 -5.16 -4.38
CA GLY A 105 -20.22 -6.48 -4.55
C GLY A 105 -19.01 -6.49 -5.49
N GLY A 106 -18.27 -5.39 -5.58
CA GLY A 106 -16.96 -5.35 -6.22
C GLY A 106 -15.86 -5.75 -5.24
N LEU A 107 -14.79 -6.38 -5.73
CA LEU A 107 -13.50 -6.40 -5.04
C LEU A 107 -12.62 -5.30 -5.65
N GLY A 108 -12.17 -4.36 -4.83
CA GLY A 108 -11.31 -3.26 -5.26
C GLY A 108 -9.85 -3.69 -5.38
N TRP A 109 -9.10 -3.02 -6.26
CA TRP A 109 -7.66 -3.25 -6.41
C TRP A 109 -6.88 -2.87 -5.15
N SER A 110 -5.93 -3.74 -4.84
CA SER A 110 -4.76 -3.39 -4.04
C SER A 110 -3.71 -2.76 -4.97
N THR A 111 -2.87 -1.88 -4.42
CA THR A 111 -1.89 -1.10 -5.18
C THR A 111 -0.51 -1.19 -4.53
N LEU A 112 0.52 -1.32 -5.37
CA LEU A 112 1.91 -1.11 -5.01
C LEU A 112 2.44 0.08 -5.80
N THR A 113 2.87 1.13 -5.10
CA THR A 113 3.19 2.42 -5.73
C THR A 113 4.50 3.01 -5.22
N THR A 114 5.22 3.69 -6.11
CA THR A 114 6.37 4.56 -5.74
C THR A 114 6.12 5.97 -6.26
N MET A 115 6.81 6.94 -5.66
CA MET A 115 6.85 8.29 -6.23
C MET A 115 7.99 8.41 -7.25
N ALA A 116 7.79 9.15 -8.33
CA ALA A 116 8.90 9.56 -9.20
C ALA A 116 9.76 10.64 -8.53
N GLU A 117 11.08 10.59 -8.72
CA GLU A 117 12.02 11.61 -8.23
C GLU A 117 11.58 13.04 -8.58
N ALA A 118 11.24 13.29 -9.84
CA ALA A 118 10.79 14.61 -10.27
C ALA A 118 9.51 15.08 -9.56
N ARG A 119 8.63 14.15 -9.18
CA ARG A 119 7.42 14.47 -8.41
C ARG A 119 7.77 14.71 -6.94
N ALA A 120 8.64 13.88 -6.36
CA ALA A 120 9.16 14.08 -5.01
C ALA A 120 9.85 15.43 -4.86
N ALA A 121 10.72 15.83 -5.80
CA ALA A 121 11.37 17.13 -5.82
C ALA A 121 10.39 18.31 -5.80
N ARG A 122 9.31 18.22 -6.59
CA ARG A 122 8.25 19.25 -6.60
C ARG A 122 7.52 19.34 -5.28
N TRP A 123 7.17 18.20 -4.67
CA TRP A 123 6.50 18.19 -3.38
C TRP A 123 7.40 18.66 -2.24
N HIS A 124 8.67 18.23 -2.24
CA HIS A 124 9.64 18.64 -1.24
C HIS A 124 9.89 20.15 -1.22
N ALA A 125 9.80 20.82 -2.38
CA ALA A 125 9.90 22.28 -2.46
C ALA A 125 8.72 23.02 -1.78
N VAL A 126 7.57 22.37 -1.66
CA VAL A 126 6.37 22.92 -0.99
C VAL A 126 6.33 22.50 0.46
N GLU A 127 6.67 21.24 0.73
CA GLU A 127 6.58 20.61 2.04
C GLU A 127 7.81 19.72 2.27
N PRO A 128 8.85 20.23 2.97
CA PRO A 128 10.10 19.50 3.15
C PRO A 128 9.97 18.44 4.25
N ILE A 129 9.22 17.37 3.95
CA ILE A 129 9.09 16.24 4.86
C ILE A 129 10.29 15.31 4.70
N GLY A 130 11.13 15.27 5.74
CA GLY A 130 12.28 14.37 5.80
C GLY A 130 13.42 14.74 4.85
N PRO A 131 14.34 13.78 4.57
CA PRO A 131 15.51 13.98 3.71
C PRO A 131 15.16 14.42 2.30
N ALA A 132 16.07 15.12 1.62
CA ALA A 132 15.83 15.63 0.27
C ALA A 132 15.68 14.48 -0.74
N PRO A 133 14.85 14.63 -1.79
CA PRO A 133 14.71 13.64 -2.86
C PRO A 133 16.03 13.22 -3.51
N SER A 134 17.01 14.12 -3.58
CA SER A 134 18.36 13.83 -4.12
C SER A 134 19.20 12.89 -3.24
N GLU A 135 18.78 12.63 -2.00
CA GLU A 135 19.46 11.70 -1.08
C GLU A 135 18.97 10.25 -1.26
N TRP A 136 17.89 10.04 -2.00
CA TRP A 136 17.34 8.71 -2.27
C TRP A 136 18.02 8.06 -3.48
N ASN A 137 18.23 6.75 -3.39
CA ASN A 137 18.71 5.93 -4.49
C ASN A 137 17.51 5.44 -5.33
N TRP A 138 17.04 6.28 -6.24
CA TRP A 138 15.85 6.01 -7.06
C TRP A 138 15.93 4.73 -7.90
N PRO A 139 17.07 4.39 -8.54
CA PRO A 139 17.22 3.08 -9.18
C PRO A 139 16.96 1.90 -8.23
N ALA A 140 17.48 1.97 -6.99
CA ALA A 140 17.23 0.92 -6.00
C ALA A 140 15.77 0.90 -5.51
N VAL A 141 15.11 2.06 -5.40
CA VAL A 141 13.66 2.15 -5.09
C VAL A 141 12.84 1.43 -6.16
N ASP A 142 13.10 1.71 -7.44
CA ASP A 142 12.38 1.10 -8.55
C ASP A 142 12.66 -0.41 -8.63
N GLU A 143 13.91 -0.84 -8.44
CA GLU A 143 14.27 -2.26 -8.39
C GLU A 143 13.57 -3.00 -7.23
N ALA A 144 13.52 -2.39 -6.05
CA ALA A 144 12.82 -2.95 -4.90
C ALA A 144 11.31 -3.09 -5.13
N ALA A 145 10.68 -2.09 -5.75
CA ALA A 145 9.25 -2.14 -6.09
C ALA A 145 8.95 -3.22 -7.14
N ILE A 146 9.84 -3.39 -8.14
CA ILE A 146 9.73 -4.47 -9.13
C ILE A 146 9.81 -5.83 -8.43
N LYS A 147 10.85 -6.08 -7.62
CA LYS A 147 11.01 -7.35 -6.87
C LYS A 147 9.81 -7.67 -6.00
N MET A 148 9.27 -6.66 -5.32
CA MET A 148 8.07 -6.84 -4.49
C MET A 148 6.84 -7.20 -5.33
N PHE A 149 6.68 -6.62 -6.52
CA PHE A 149 5.55 -6.97 -7.39
C PHE A 149 5.72 -8.31 -8.11
N GLU A 150 6.94 -8.68 -8.46
CA GLU A 150 7.26 -10.02 -8.96
C GLU A 150 6.91 -11.08 -7.92
N ALA A 151 7.21 -10.82 -6.64
CA ALA A 151 6.78 -11.67 -5.53
C ALA A 151 5.26 -11.81 -5.46
N ILE A 152 4.53 -10.69 -5.51
CA ILE A 152 3.05 -10.68 -5.55
C ILE A 152 2.54 -11.54 -6.72
N THR A 153 3.14 -11.38 -7.89
CA THR A 153 2.76 -12.13 -9.10
C THR A 153 3.03 -13.63 -8.93
N SER A 154 4.14 -14.01 -8.29
CA SER A 154 4.48 -15.41 -8.04
C SER A 154 3.52 -16.13 -7.08
N MET A 155 2.85 -15.37 -6.20
CA MET A 155 1.83 -15.89 -5.27
C MET A 155 0.44 -16.00 -5.90
N ALA A 156 0.25 -15.45 -7.10
CA ALA A 156 -1.06 -15.36 -7.73
C ALA A 156 -1.47 -16.70 -8.37
N GLY A 157 -2.73 -17.09 -8.16
CA GLY A 157 -3.31 -18.30 -8.78
C GLY A 157 -3.99 -18.03 -10.12
N SER A 158 -4.30 -16.77 -10.41
CA SER A 158 -4.92 -16.31 -11.66
C SER A 158 -4.66 -14.81 -11.86
N ALA A 159 -5.22 -14.22 -12.92
CA ALA A 159 -5.14 -12.79 -13.19
C ALA A 159 -6.38 -12.30 -13.94
N VAL A 160 -6.62 -10.99 -13.89
CA VAL A 160 -7.56 -10.27 -14.77
C VAL A 160 -6.79 -9.15 -15.46
N GLY A 161 -6.63 -9.26 -16.77
CA GLY A 161 -5.64 -8.45 -17.50
C GLY A 161 -4.25 -8.65 -16.90
N ASP A 162 -3.54 -7.55 -16.66
CA ASP A 162 -2.21 -7.54 -16.05
C ASP A 162 -2.24 -7.56 -14.51
N SER A 163 -3.44 -7.66 -13.90
CA SER A 163 -3.59 -7.61 -12.44
C SER A 163 -3.65 -9.03 -11.86
N PRO A 164 -2.62 -9.48 -11.12
CA PRO A 164 -2.63 -10.79 -10.48
C PRO A 164 -3.73 -10.89 -9.42
N ILE A 165 -4.27 -12.08 -9.24
CA ILE A 165 -5.28 -12.41 -8.23
C ILE A 165 -4.67 -13.41 -7.25
N LEU A 166 -4.53 -12.98 -6.00
CA LEU A 166 -4.03 -13.83 -4.92
C LEU A 166 -5.09 -14.86 -4.48
N ALA A 167 -4.63 -15.90 -3.81
CA ALA A 167 -5.43 -17.09 -3.55
C ALA A 167 -6.72 -16.80 -2.77
N ALA A 168 -6.66 -16.04 -1.68
CA ALA A 168 -7.84 -15.74 -0.89
C ALA A 168 -8.78 -14.76 -1.62
N ALA A 169 -8.26 -13.82 -2.40
CA ALA A 169 -9.07 -12.99 -3.30
C ALA A 169 -9.84 -13.82 -4.32
N GLY A 170 -9.16 -14.74 -4.99
CA GLY A 170 -9.78 -15.62 -5.99
C GLY A 170 -10.88 -16.49 -5.38
N GLN A 171 -10.69 -16.97 -4.15
CA GLN A 171 -11.71 -17.72 -3.42
C GLN A 171 -12.90 -16.82 -3.03
N LEU A 172 -12.62 -15.64 -2.45
CA LEU A 172 -13.64 -14.67 -2.04
C LEU A 172 -14.53 -14.24 -3.22
N ILE A 173 -13.94 -14.03 -4.39
CA ILE A 173 -14.66 -13.69 -5.63
C ILE A 173 -15.64 -14.80 -6.01
N LYS A 174 -15.20 -16.06 -5.97
CA LYS A 174 -16.05 -17.23 -6.30
C LYS A 174 -17.18 -17.39 -5.28
N ASP A 175 -16.87 -17.31 -4.00
CA ASP A 175 -17.83 -17.57 -2.93
C ASP A 175 -18.94 -16.54 -2.85
N LYS A 176 -18.60 -15.26 -3.11
CA LYS A 176 -19.56 -14.16 -3.02
C LYS A 176 -20.07 -13.67 -4.38
N GLY A 177 -19.65 -14.31 -5.47
CA GLY A 177 -19.98 -13.88 -6.83
C GLY A 177 -19.55 -12.43 -7.12
N LEU A 178 -18.40 -12.00 -6.56
CA LEU A 178 -17.95 -10.62 -6.68
C LEU A 178 -17.53 -10.29 -8.11
N LEU A 179 -17.72 -9.03 -8.49
CA LEU A 179 -17.14 -8.47 -9.71
C LEU A 179 -15.77 -7.87 -9.44
N TYR A 180 -14.97 -7.82 -10.49
CA TYR A 180 -13.71 -7.09 -10.52
C TYR A 180 -14.00 -5.59 -10.72
N GLU A 181 -13.66 -4.75 -9.75
CA GLU A 181 -13.69 -3.30 -9.97
C GLU A 181 -12.33 -2.84 -10.52
N SER A 182 -12.37 -2.04 -11.59
CA SER A 182 -11.23 -1.26 -12.06
C SER A 182 -11.33 0.15 -11.47
N GLY A 183 -10.20 0.77 -11.12
CA GLY A 183 -10.10 2.01 -10.33
C GLY A 183 -10.73 3.30 -10.89
N GLY A 184 -11.77 3.23 -11.72
CA GLY A 184 -12.73 4.31 -11.92
C GLY A 184 -14.03 3.93 -11.22
N GLY A 185 -14.29 4.51 -10.05
CA GLY A 185 -15.46 4.20 -9.24
C GLY A 185 -16.78 4.31 -10.03
N LEU A 186 -17.75 3.47 -9.68
CA LEU A 186 -19.19 3.60 -10.02
C LEU A 186 -19.49 4.33 -11.35
N HIS A 187 -18.94 3.88 -12.47
CA HIS A 187 -19.60 4.10 -13.74
C HIS A 187 -20.66 3.01 -13.87
N ALA A 188 -21.89 3.36 -13.49
CA ALA A 188 -23.06 2.79 -14.15
C ALA A 188 -22.75 2.77 -15.64
N ARG A 189 -22.64 1.56 -16.22
CA ARG A 189 -22.61 1.40 -17.68
C ARG A 189 -23.81 2.17 -18.24
N PRO A 190 -23.65 3.17 -19.12
CA PRO A 190 -24.66 3.39 -20.12
C PRO A 190 -24.55 2.19 -21.08
N GLY A 191 -25.70 1.58 -21.34
CA GLY A 191 -25.80 0.42 -22.24
C GLY A 191 -25.21 0.71 -23.61
N LEU A 192 -24.91 -0.38 -24.30
CA LEU A 192 -24.70 -0.41 -25.74
C LEU A 192 -25.76 0.45 -26.45
N GLY A 193 -25.27 1.41 -27.23
CA GLY A 193 -25.99 2.23 -28.19
C GLY A 193 -24.97 2.85 -29.14
#